data_AF-A0A2N3AI63-F1
#
_entry.id   AF-A0A2N3AI63-F1
#
_cell.length_a   1.000
_cell.length_b   1.000
_cell.length_c   1.000
_cell.angle_alpha   90.00
_cell.angle_beta   90.00
_cell.angle_gamma   90.00
#
_symmetry.space_group_name_H-M   'P 1'
#
loop_
_entity.id
_entity.type
_entity.pdbx_description
1 polymer ?
#
loop_
_entity_poly.entity_id
_entity_poly.type
_entity_poly.pdbx_seq_one_letter_code
_entity_poly.pdbx_strand_id
1 'polypeptide(L)'
;LVDNNGSPQGEKHFLFYNPPVINKELGIRKSLIKEVARFVAYFLNYNIQTIIFARSRLTTEVLTSYLKDFLAKTGRSKDIVRGYRGGYLPNLRHEIEKGLKEGEIKGVVSTNALELGIDIGQLDACFMAGYPGTISSTWQQAGRAGRRSNSSIAILVASSNPLDQFVINHPDYFFGESPESAVIDPDNLSILVSHIRCASFELPFEEGEDFGTKKLRDVLEYLEKEGVLHCVEKKWYWMSEIYPTEEISLRSASVDNFVIIDTTDQQEQVIGEMDKASVPTLIYEGAIYLHEGEQYAIHRLDYQNQKAYAEKVKVNYYTDAKTETNIKVLDVFEKSEELNMEHAYGEVAITTVSTCYKKIKFYTHENIGFGEISLPPEEMHTTAYWLALADDSRELLKRLESEDTSFNLSSGLLALSNVLINVVPLYVMCDPQDIRAVSEV
;
A
#
# COMPACT_ATOMS: atom_id res chain seq x y z
N LEU A 1 -32.08 -0.68 -2.20
CA LEU A 1 -30.85 -0.12 -1.61
C LEU A 1 -31.23 0.53 -0.30
N VAL A 2 -30.48 0.27 0.77
CA VAL A 2 -30.61 1.00 2.04
C VAL A 2 -29.60 2.14 1.98
N ASP A 3 -30.07 3.34 1.66
CA ASP A 3 -29.28 4.56 1.43
C ASP A 3 -29.41 5.57 2.59
N ASN A 4 -30.53 5.54 3.29
CA ASN A 4 -30.82 6.43 4.40
C ASN A 4 -30.14 5.98 5.70
N ASN A 5 -29.13 6.72 6.15
CA ASN A 5 -28.53 6.53 7.46
C ASN A 5 -29.24 7.38 8.53
N GLY A 6 -30.11 6.74 9.32
CA GLY A 6 -30.83 7.37 10.44
C GLY A 6 -30.04 7.44 11.76
N SER A 7 -28.75 7.10 11.76
CA SER A 7 -27.93 7.15 12.96
C SER A 7 -27.72 8.60 13.42
N PRO A 8 -27.70 8.88 14.74
CA PRO A 8 -27.41 10.22 15.23
C PRO A 8 -25.99 10.65 14.84
N GLN A 9 -25.85 11.87 14.32
CA GLN A 9 -24.57 12.45 13.90
C GLN A 9 -24.41 13.84 14.54
N GLY A 10 -23.24 14.07 15.15
CA GLY A 10 -22.80 15.41 15.53
C GLY A 10 -22.24 16.18 14.34
N GLU A 11 -21.98 17.47 14.54
CA GLU A 11 -21.31 18.33 13.54
C GLU A 11 -19.92 17.77 13.18
N LYS A 12 -19.55 17.82 11.90
CA LYS A 12 -18.22 17.39 11.44
C LYS A 12 -17.57 18.51 10.64
N HIS A 13 -16.42 18.98 11.10
CA HIS A 13 -15.58 19.91 10.36
C HIS A 13 -14.55 19.14 9.54
N PHE A 14 -14.54 19.35 8.22
CA PHE A 14 -13.50 18.81 7.34
C PHE A 14 -12.60 19.96 6.89
N LEU A 15 -11.30 19.91 7.21
CA LEU A 15 -10.34 20.95 6.86
C LEU A 15 -9.23 20.40 5.96
N PHE A 16 -8.85 21.21 4.97
CA PHE A 16 -7.62 21.03 4.21
C PHE A 16 -6.54 21.94 4.79
N TYR A 17 -5.37 21.38 5.09
CA TYR A 17 -4.22 22.12 5.60
C TYR A 17 -3.02 21.95 4.68
N ASN A 18 -2.55 23.04 4.09
CA ASN A 18 -1.32 23.06 3.31
C ASN A 18 -0.17 23.62 4.16
N PRO A 19 0.87 22.82 4.49
CA PRO A 19 2.04 23.33 5.17
C PRO A 19 2.65 24.54 4.45
N PRO A 20 3.07 25.58 5.18
CA PRO A 20 3.55 26.81 4.56
C PRO A 20 4.87 26.59 3.82
N VAL A 21 5.09 27.39 2.77
CA VAL A 21 6.35 27.43 2.02
C VAL A 21 7.42 28.10 2.89
N ILE A 22 8.55 27.42 3.10
CA ILE A 22 9.70 27.93 3.86
C ILE A 22 10.81 28.47 2.96
N ASN A 23 10.90 27.97 1.73
CA ASN A 23 11.79 28.52 0.71
C ASN A 23 11.00 28.63 -0.61
N LYS A 24 10.70 29.87 -1.01
CA LYS A 24 9.90 30.14 -2.21
C LYS A 24 10.65 29.83 -3.50
N GLU A 25 11.96 30.09 -3.55
CA GLU A 25 12.79 29.87 -4.73
C GLU A 25 12.91 28.38 -5.08
N LEU A 26 13.03 27.54 -4.05
CA LEU A 26 13.12 26.09 -4.19
C LEU A 26 11.76 25.38 -4.09
N GLY A 27 10.67 26.12 -3.87
CA GLY A 27 9.32 25.54 -3.66
C GLY A 27 9.20 24.65 -2.41
N ILE A 28 10.14 24.73 -1.47
CA ILE A 28 10.20 23.83 -0.31
C ILE A 28 9.17 24.26 0.74
N ARG A 29 8.31 23.31 1.13
CA ARG A 29 7.32 23.46 2.19
C ARG A 29 7.82 22.89 3.52
N LYS A 30 7.19 23.31 4.62
CA LYS A 30 7.39 22.66 5.92
C LYS A 30 7.08 21.16 5.84
N SER A 31 7.81 20.38 6.64
CA SER A 31 7.62 18.94 6.73
C SER A 31 6.21 18.59 7.21
N LEU A 32 5.55 17.73 6.43
CA LEU A 32 4.27 17.09 6.77
C LEU A 32 4.30 16.50 8.18
N ILE A 33 5.32 15.66 8.46
CA ILE A 33 5.46 14.94 9.73
C ILE A 33 5.51 15.91 10.91
N LYS A 34 6.27 17.00 10.79
CA LYS A 34 6.39 17.99 11.86
C LYS A 34 5.10 18.76 12.11
N GLU A 35 4.41 19.16 11.05
CA GLU A 35 3.15 19.91 11.18
C GLU A 35 2.03 19.04 11.77
N VAL A 36 1.91 17.79 11.33
CA VAL A 36 0.98 16.80 11.93
C VAL A 36 1.31 16.60 13.41
N ALA A 37 2.57 16.31 13.75
CA ALA A 37 2.97 16.09 15.14
C ALA A 37 2.69 17.33 16.01
N ARG A 38 2.92 18.54 15.49
CA ARG A 38 2.64 19.81 16.19
C ARG A 38 1.14 20.00 16.48
N PHE A 39 0.27 19.73 15.50
CA PHE A 39 -1.17 19.85 15.71
C PHE A 39 -1.70 18.78 16.66
N VAL A 40 -1.31 17.53 16.44
CA VAL A 40 -1.76 16.42 17.28
C VAL A 40 -1.30 16.60 18.73
N ALA A 41 -0.07 17.07 18.96
CA ALA A 41 0.42 17.43 20.29
C ALA A 41 -0.49 18.46 21.00
N TYR A 42 -1.01 19.45 20.27
CA TYR A 42 -1.99 20.41 20.80
C TYR A 42 -3.30 19.72 21.18
N PHE A 43 -3.82 18.83 20.34
CA PHE A 43 -5.06 18.08 20.61
C PHE A 43 -4.93 17.16 21.82
N LEU A 44 -3.79 16.47 21.94
CA LEU A 44 -3.48 15.61 23.07
C LEU A 44 -3.44 16.41 24.38
N ASN A 45 -2.94 17.65 24.39
CA ASN A 45 -2.94 18.52 25.57
C ASN A 45 -4.35 18.82 26.11
N TYR A 46 -5.36 18.86 25.23
CA TYR A 46 -6.77 19.03 25.61
C TYR A 46 -7.51 17.70 25.80
N ASN A 47 -6.79 16.57 25.85
CA ASN A 47 -7.35 15.22 25.97
C ASN A 47 -8.35 14.85 24.86
N ILE A 48 -8.19 15.42 23.67
CA ILE A 48 -9.01 15.12 22.50
C ILE A 48 -8.52 13.80 21.90
N GLN A 49 -9.41 12.81 21.79
CA GLN A 49 -9.04 11.49 21.27
C GLN A 49 -8.82 11.56 19.75
N THR A 50 -7.61 11.24 19.31
CA THR A 50 -7.13 11.57 17.96
C THR A 50 -6.57 10.36 17.23
N ILE A 51 -7.02 10.10 16.01
CA ILE A 51 -6.36 9.17 15.07
C ILE A 51 -5.56 9.93 14.03
N ILE A 52 -4.41 9.36 13.67
CA ILE A 52 -3.51 9.91 12.67
C ILE A 52 -3.23 8.82 11.65
N PHE A 53 -3.70 9.00 10.43
CA PHE A 53 -3.38 8.13 9.30
C PHE A 53 -2.10 8.60 8.62
N ALA A 54 -1.15 7.69 8.44
CA ALA A 54 0.11 7.91 7.75
C ALA A 54 0.22 6.99 6.52
N ARG A 55 0.87 7.49 5.47
CA ARG A 55 0.97 6.79 4.18
C ARG A 55 1.93 5.60 4.17
N SER A 56 2.82 5.50 5.16
CA SER A 56 3.82 4.42 5.24
C SER A 56 4.04 3.95 6.67
N ARG A 57 4.55 2.72 6.81
CA ARG A 57 4.96 2.16 8.11
C ARG A 57 6.05 3.01 8.75
N LEU A 58 7.04 3.45 7.99
CA LEU A 58 8.10 4.32 8.48
C LEU A 58 7.55 5.65 9.02
N THR A 59 6.68 6.33 8.27
CA THR A 59 6.07 7.59 8.73
C THR A 59 5.20 7.38 9.98
N THR A 60 4.51 6.25 10.08
CA THR A 60 3.72 5.86 11.27
C THR A 60 4.60 5.81 12.51
N GLU A 61 5.74 5.13 12.42
CA GLU A 61 6.66 4.97 13.55
C GLU A 61 7.37 6.28 13.90
N VAL A 62 7.82 7.06 12.90
CA VAL A 62 8.46 8.36 13.14
C VAL A 62 7.51 9.33 13.84
N LEU A 63 6.24 9.40 13.40
CA LEU A 63 5.21 10.21 14.06
C LEU A 63 4.94 9.71 15.48
N THR A 64 4.86 8.40 15.68
CA THR A 64 4.68 7.78 17.00
C THR A 64 5.80 8.19 17.96
N SER A 65 7.07 8.09 17.53
CA SER A 65 8.23 8.53 18.30
C SER A 65 8.15 10.01 18.67
N TYR A 66 7.79 10.89 17.71
CA TYR A 66 7.71 12.34 17.98
C TYR A 66 6.63 12.70 19.00
N LEU A 67 5.47 12.04 18.93
CA LEU A 67 4.38 12.26 19.87
C LEU A 67 4.71 11.70 21.27
N LYS A 68 5.34 10.52 21.35
CA LYS A 68 5.82 9.97 22.62
C LYS A 68 6.89 10.84 23.26
N ASP A 69 7.83 11.37 22.49
CA ASP A 69 8.84 12.29 22.98
C ASP A 69 8.24 13.64 23.44
N PHE A 70 7.19 14.11 22.77
CA PHE A 70 6.42 15.27 23.22
C PHE A 70 5.73 15.02 24.57
N LEU A 71 5.07 13.86 24.74
CA LEU A 71 4.43 13.49 26.00
C LEU A 71 5.44 13.38 27.14
N ALA A 72 6.60 12.75 26.89
CA ALA A 72 7.67 12.65 27.88
C ALA A 72 8.17 14.03 28.34
N LYS A 73 8.33 15.00 27.41
CA LYS A 73 8.72 16.38 27.74
C LYS A 73 7.69 17.14 28.56
N THR A 74 6.42 16.77 28.46
CA THR A 74 5.32 17.37 29.24
C THR A 74 5.03 16.60 30.53
N GLY A 75 5.84 15.58 30.86
CA GLY A 75 5.67 14.76 32.08
C GLY A 75 4.49 13.79 32.03
N ARG A 76 3.92 13.55 30.83
CA ARG A 76 2.79 12.63 30.63
C ARG A 76 3.30 11.25 30.23
N SER A 77 2.51 10.21 30.52
CA SER A 77 2.84 8.85 30.08
C SER A 77 2.90 8.79 28.55
N LYS A 78 3.91 8.07 28.04
CA LYS A 78 4.07 7.79 26.61
C LYS A 78 2.95 6.89 26.08
N ASP A 79 2.38 6.05 26.93
CA ASP A 79 1.37 5.04 26.55
C ASP A 79 0.02 5.65 26.18
N ILE A 80 -0.15 6.95 26.43
CA ILE A 80 -1.30 7.75 25.95
C ILE A 80 -1.34 7.78 24.41
N VAL A 81 -0.18 7.63 23.75
CA VAL A 81 -0.06 7.54 22.29
C VAL A 81 0.54 6.21 21.88
N ARG A 82 -0.11 5.52 20.94
CA ARG A 82 0.36 4.25 20.38
C ARG A 82 0.53 4.34 18.87
N GLY A 83 1.45 3.54 18.32
CA GLY A 83 1.47 3.22 16.89
C GLY A 83 0.48 2.08 16.59
N TYR A 84 0.09 1.89 15.34
CA TYR A 84 -0.69 0.72 14.91
C TYR A 84 -0.44 0.39 13.43
N ARG A 85 0.05 -0.82 13.16
CA ARG A 85 0.23 -1.35 11.79
C ARG A 85 0.07 -2.87 11.75
N GLY A 86 -0.21 -3.41 10.56
CA GLY A 86 -0.47 -4.85 10.37
C GLY A 86 0.67 -5.77 10.83
N GLY A 87 1.93 -5.33 10.76
CA GLY A 87 3.10 -6.12 11.22
C GLY A 87 3.31 -6.17 12.74
N TYR A 88 2.40 -5.60 13.53
CA TYR A 88 2.41 -5.78 14.99
C TYR A 88 1.81 -7.13 15.37
N LEU A 89 2.32 -7.71 16.46
CA LEU A 89 1.80 -8.95 17.01
C LEU A 89 0.30 -8.83 17.33
N PRO A 90 -0.49 -9.90 17.13
CA PRO A 90 -1.93 -9.89 17.38
C PRO A 90 -2.31 -9.37 18.79
N ASN A 91 -1.60 -9.83 19.82
CA ASN A 91 -1.86 -9.40 21.20
C ASN A 91 -1.66 -7.89 21.41
N LEU A 92 -0.60 -7.33 20.81
CA LEU A 92 -0.33 -5.90 20.85
C LEU A 92 -1.42 -5.10 20.14
N ARG A 93 -1.87 -5.58 18.97
CA ARG A 93 -2.98 -4.95 18.23
C ARG A 93 -4.26 -4.94 19.05
N HIS A 94 -4.62 -6.06 19.67
CA HIS A 94 -5.81 -6.14 20.54
C HIS A 94 -5.71 -5.25 21.77
N GLU A 95 -4.53 -5.13 22.39
CA GLU A 95 -4.30 -4.20 23.50
C GLU A 95 -4.55 -2.74 23.07
N ILE A 96 -4.03 -2.33 21.91
CA ILE A 96 -4.21 -0.98 21.37
C ILE A 96 -5.68 -0.72 21.01
N GLU A 97 -6.34 -1.67 20.34
CA GLU A 97 -7.76 -1.58 19.98
C GLU A 97 -8.65 -1.41 21.22
N LYS A 98 -8.38 -2.20 22.26
CA LYS A 98 -9.08 -2.12 23.55
C LYS A 98 -8.84 -0.78 24.23
N GLY A 99 -7.59 -0.35 24.34
CA GLY A 99 -7.24 0.93 24.98
C GLY A 99 -7.82 2.15 24.24
N LEU A 100 -8.02 2.08 22.91
CA LEU A 100 -8.74 3.08 22.15
C LEU A 100 -10.23 3.08 22.48
N LYS A 101 -10.85 1.91 22.51
CA LYS A 101 -12.28 1.75 22.83
C LYS A 101 -12.62 2.20 24.26
N GLU A 102 -11.74 1.93 25.21
CA GLU A 102 -11.88 2.32 26.62
C GLU A 102 -11.47 3.79 26.87
N GLY A 103 -10.84 4.44 25.89
CA GLY A 103 -10.43 5.84 25.97
C GLY A 103 -9.18 6.09 26.80
N GLU A 104 -8.44 5.03 27.15
CA GLU A 104 -7.13 5.10 27.83
C GLU A 104 -6.06 5.67 26.87
N ILE A 105 -6.12 5.25 25.61
CA ILE A 105 -5.28 5.76 24.52
C ILE A 105 -5.95 7.01 23.92
N LYS A 106 -5.26 8.15 24.01
CA LYS A 106 -5.72 9.44 23.44
C LYS A 106 -5.22 9.69 22.03
N GLY A 107 -4.15 9.02 21.60
CA GLY A 107 -3.62 9.16 20.25
C GLY A 107 -3.25 7.81 19.65
N VAL A 108 -3.64 7.56 18.40
CA VAL A 108 -3.13 6.43 17.64
C VAL A 108 -2.63 6.88 16.28
N VAL A 109 -1.39 6.52 15.94
CA VAL A 109 -0.85 6.71 14.59
C VAL A 109 -0.93 5.39 13.86
N SER A 110 -1.58 5.35 12.70
CA SER A 110 -1.79 4.13 11.94
C SER A 110 -1.53 4.28 10.45
N THR A 111 -1.20 3.18 9.79
CA THR A 111 -1.35 3.06 8.33
C THR A 111 -2.86 2.95 7.97
N ASN A 112 -3.19 2.51 6.77
CA ASN A 112 -4.57 2.13 6.40
C ASN A 112 -5.13 0.93 7.20
N ALA A 113 -4.38 0.35 8.14
CA ALA A 113 -4.80 -0.83 8.89
C ALA A 113 -6.02 -0.56 9.80
N LEU A 114 -6.24 0.68 10.24
CA LEU A 114 -7.44 1.10 10.99
C LEU A 114 -8.52 1.75 10.10
N GLU A 115 -8.37 1.69 8.77
CA GLU A 115 -9.32 2.32 7.85
C GLU A 115 -10.66 1.59 7.83
N LEU A 116 -10.68 0.25 7.79
CA LEU A 116 -11.90 -0.55 7.65
C LEU A 116 -11.97 -1.71 8.68
N GLY A 117 -13.19 -2.03 9.13
CA GLY A 117 -13.52 -3.32 9.75
C GLY A 117 -13.30 -3.48 11.25
N ILE A 118 -12.54 -2.59 11.92
CA ILE A 118 -12.26 -2.74 13.37
C ILE A 118 -13.09 -1.73 14.18
N ASP A 119 -13.76 -2.24 15.23
CA ASP A 119 -14.49 -1.43 16.20
C ASP A 119 -13.54 -0.85 17.26
N ILE A 120 -12.88 0.24 16.89
CA ILE A 120 -12.05 1.06 17.80
C ILE A 120 -12.86 2.16 18.50
N GLY A 121 -14.20 2.12 18.39
CA GLY A 121 -15.07 3.21 18.82
C GLY A 121 -15.03 4.43 17.90
N GLN A 122 -15.61 5.54 18.39
CA GLN A 122 -15.66 6.82 17.69
C GLN A 122 -14.70 7.82 18.35
N LEU A 123 -13.80 8.38 17.53
CA LEU A 123 -12.79 9.35 17.96
C LEU A 123 -13.27 10.78 17.72
N ASP A 124 -12.61 11.74 18.36
CA ASP A 124 -12.99 13.16 18.28
C ASP A 124 -12.32 13.86 17.09
N ALA A 125 -11.08 13.46 16.75
CA ALA A 125 -10.29 14.06 15.69
C ALA A 125 -9.59 13.02 14.80
N CYS A 126 -9.50 13.31 13.49
CA CYS A 126 -8.77 12.52 12.51
C CYS A 126 -7.78 13.42 11.75
N PHE A 127 -6.51 13.03 11.70
CA PHE A 127 -5.49 13.65 10.86
C PHE A 127 -5.07 12.69 9.77
N MET A 128 -5.08 13.13 8.52
CA MET A 128 -4.55 12.39 7.38
C MET A 128 -3.23 13.04 6.96
N ALA A 129 -2.12 12.37 7.24
CA ALA A 129 -0.79 12.83 6.90
C ALA A 129 -0.47 12.50 5.44
N GLY A 130 -0.93 13.37 4.54
CA GLY A 130 -0.93 13.20 3.09
C GLY A 130 -2.24 12.62 2.57
N TYR A 131 -2.51 12.80 1.28
CA TYR A 131 -3.73 12.29 0.65
C TYR A 131 -3.70 10.75 0.61
N PRO A 132 -4.75 10.05 1.09
CA PRO A 132 -4.86 8.58 1.06
C PRO A 132 -4.80 7.94 -0.34
N GLY A 133 -4.79 8.73 -1.41
CA GLY A 133 -4.67 8.24 -2.78
C GLY A 133 -6.03 8.08 -3.47
N THR A 134 -7.09 7.81 -2.71
CA THR A 134 -8.46 7.70 -3.22
C THR A 134 -9.43 8.54 -2.38
N ILE A 135 -10.53 8.96 -3.01
CA ILE A 135 -11.60 9.71 -2.39
C ILE A 135 -12.29 8.81 -1.36
N SER A 136 -12.56 7.56 -1.73
CA SER A 136 -13.14 6.53 -0.85
C SER A 136 -12.34 6.35 0.44
N SER A 137 -11.01 6.14 0.35
CA SER A 137 -10.17 5.98 1.54
C SER A 137 -10.13 7.23 2.40
N THR A 138 -10.15 8.41 1.78
CA THR A 138 -10.21 9.69 2.52
C THR A 138 -11.49 9.81 3.34
N TRP A 139 -12.64 9.46 2.76
CA TRP A 139 -13.91 9.46 3.48
C TRP A 139 -13.98 8.38 4.56
N GLN A 140 -13.42 7.19 4.32
CA GLN A 140 -13.35 6.12 5.33
C GLN A 140 -12.50 6.54 6.53
N GLN A 141 -11.32 7.13 6.28
CA GLN A 141 -10.45 7.64 7.34
C GLN A 141 -11.11 8.79 8.11
N ALA A 142 -11.70 9.77 7.41
CA ALA A 142 -12.46 10.85 8.04
C ALA A 142 -13.71 10.35 8.79
N GLY A 143 -14.24 9.18 8.43
CA GLY A 143 -15.32 8.48 9.12
C GLY A 143 -14.94 7.98 10.52
N ARG A 144 -13.64 7.81 10.81
CA ARG A 144 -13.14 7.38 12.13
C ARG A 144 -13.24 8.45 13.21
N ALA A 145 -13.38 9.72 12.80
CA ALA A 145 -13.77 10.81 13.69
C ALA A 145 -15.26 11.12 13.55
N GLY A 146 -15.96 11.26 14.68
CA GLY A 146 -17.39 11.56 14.70
C GLY A 146 -18.13 10.76 15.76
N ARG A 147 -18.58 11.44 16.83
CA ARG A 147 -19.42 10.86 17.88
C ARG A 147 -20.90 11.17 17.64
N ARG A 148 -21.79 10.38 18.24
CA ARG A 148 -23.26 10.49 18.07
C ARG A 148 -23.83 11.90 18.27
N SER A 149 -23.25 12.72 19.14
CA SER A 149 -23.80 14.04 19.50
C SER A 149 -22.79 15.20 19.54
N ASN A 150 -21.49 14.91 19.47
CA ASN A 150 -20.45 15.92 19.68
C ASN A 150 -19.81 16.31 18.36
N SER A 151 -19.34 17.56 18.28
CA SER A 151 -18.58 18.04 17.13
C SER A 151 -17.29 17.22 16.97
N SER A 152 -16.92 16.96 15.72
CA SER A 152 -15.71 16.21 15.35
C SER A 152 -14.96 16.93 14.24
N ILE A 153 -13.69 16.57 14.05
CA ILE A 153 -12.84 17.21 13.05
C ILE A 153 -11.99 16.20 12.28
N ALA A 154 -11.95 16.37 10.95
CA ALA A 154 -11.05 15.65 10.06
C ALA A 154 -10.15 16.67 9.34
N ILE A 155 -8.83 16.46 9.37
CA ILE A 155 -7.86 17.37 8.77
C ILE A 155 -6.99 16.60 7.78
N LEU A 156 -7.08 16.95 6.51
CA LEU A 156 -6.15 16.49 5.47
C LEU A 156 -4.95 17.43 5.43
N VAL A 157 -3.77 16.92 5.79
CA VAL A 157 -2.51 17.68 5.79
C VAL A 157 -1.71 17.30 4.55
N ALA A 158 -1.56 18.19 3.57
CA ALA A 158 -0.85 17.87 2.34
C ALA A 158 0.67 17.72 2.55
N SER A 159 1.25 16.76 1.83
CA SER A 159 2.69 16.73 1.56
C SER A 159 3.05 17.59 0.35
N SER A 160 4.32 17.59 -0.04
CA SER A 160 4.80 18.19 -1.30
C SER A 160 4.53 17.31 -2.53
N ASN A 161 3.88 16.15 -2.38
CA ASN A 161 3.49 15.31 -3.52
C ASN A 161 2.56 16.10 -4.45
N PRO A 162 2.77 16.06 -5.79
CA PRO A 162 1.89 16.71 -6.76
C PRO A 162 0.40 16.41 -6.56
N LEU A 163 0.03 15.17 -6.24
CA LEU A 163 -1.37 14.79 -6.04
C LEU A 163 -1.98 15.47 -4.80
N ASP A 164 -1.25 15.49 -3.68
CA ASP A 164 -1.67 16.20 -2.47
C ASP A 164 -1.85 17.70 -2.74
N GLN A 165 -0.93 18.31 -3.49
CA GLN A 165 -1.00 19.72 -3.84
C GLN A 165 -2.16 20.00 -4.80
N PHE A 166 -2.45 19.12 -5.75
CA PHE A 166 -3.62 19.24 -6.62
C PHE A 166 -4.92 19.21 -5.79
N VAL A 167 -5.10 18.19 -4.95
CA VAL A 167 -6.31 18.04 -4.11
C VAL A 167 -6.52 19.26 -3.22
N ILE A 168 -5.48 19.76 -2.56
CA ILE A 168 -5.60 20.92 -1.67
C ILE A 168 -5.86 22.23 -2.41
N ASN A 169 -5.30 22.42 -3.60
CA ASN A 169 -5.50 23.65 -4.38
C ASN A 169 -6.82 23.62 -5.18
N HIS A 170 -7.42 22.44 -5.35
CA HIS A 170 -8.69 22.23 -6.03
C HIS A 170 -9.68 21.47 -5.12
N PRO A 171 -10.11 22.07 -3.99
CA PRO A 171 -10.99 21.37 -3.04
C PRO A 171 -12.34 20.97 -3.67
N ASP A 172 -12.83 21.74 -4.64
CA ASP A 172 -14.07 21.43 -5.36
C ASP A 172 -13.99 20.10 -6.12
N TYR A 173 -12.80 19.69 -6.57
CA TYR A 173 -12.61 18.36 -7.15
C TYR A 173 -12.88 17.27 -6.11
N PHE A 174 -12.27 17.36 -4.92
CA PHE A 174 -12.47 16.35 -3.89
C PHE A 174 -13.91 16.27 -3.36
N PHE A 175 -14.54 17.43 -3.13
CA PHE A 175 -15.90 17.48 -2.58
C PHE A 175 -17.01 17.31 -3.63
N GLY A 176 -16.70 17.52 -4.90
CA GLY A 176 -17.65 17.38 -6.02
C GLY A 176 -17.68 16.00 -6.65
N GLU A 177 -16.57 15.25 -6.59
CA GLU A 177 -16.47 13.91 -7.16
C GLU A 177 -17.08 12.83 -6.25
N SER A 178 -17.58 11.76 -6.88
CA SER A 178 -18.05 10.58 -6.15
C SER A 178 -16.89 9.64 -5.81
N PRO A 179 -16.98 8.85 -4.71
CA PRO A 179 -16.02 7.80 -4.43
C PRO A 179 -15.86 6.83 -5.61
N GLU A 180 -14.67 6.24 -5.72
CA GLU A 180 -14.32 5.29 -6.77
C GLU A 180 -15.25 4.05 -6.74
N SER A 181 -15.49 3.46 -7.91
CA SER A 181 -16.30 2.24 -8.05
C SER A 181 -15.44 1.00 -7.84
N ALA A 182 -16.01 -0.01 -7.16
CA ALA A 182 -15.42 -1.34 -7.13
C ALA A 182 -15.79 -2.08 -8.42
N VAL A 183 -14.78 -2.61 -9.10
CA VAL A 183 -14.94 -3.43 -10.31
C VAL A 183 -14.37 -4.82 -10.04
N ILE A 184 -15.02 -5.83 -10.61
CA ILE A 184 -14.58 -7.23 -10.58
C ILE A 184 -14.81 -7.84 -11.95
N ASP A 185 -13.91 -8.73 -12.36
CA ASP A 185 -14.10 -9.64 -13.49
C ASP A 185 -14.30 -11.07 -12.97
N PRO A 186 -15.56 -11.49 -12.67
CA PRO A 186 -15.82 -12.85 -12.22
C PRO A 186 -15.59 -13.89 -13.32
N ASP A 187 -15.50 -13.47 -14.59
CA ASP A 187 -15.28 -14.31 -15.75
C ASP A 187 -13.81 -14.37 -16.19
N ASN A 188 -12.90 -13.86 -15.34
CA ASN A 188 -11.46 -14.02 -15.53
C ASN A 188 -11.13 -15.51 -15.60
N LEU A 189 -10.60 -15.95 -16.75
CA LEU A 189 -10.49 -17.39 -17.06
C LEU A 189 -9.63 -18.16 -16.05
N SER A 190 -8.53 -17.56 -15.59
CA SER A 190 -7.61 -18.22 -14.63
C SER A 190 -8.29 -18.45 -13.27
N ILE A 191 -8.96 -17.40 -12.77
CA ILE A 191 -9.71 -17.45 -11.50
C ILE A 191 -10.89 -18.41 -11.64
N LEU A 192 -11.65 -18.30 -12.72
CA LEU A 192 -12.84 -19.10 -12.96
C LEU A 192 -12.52 -20.60 -13.06
N VAL A 193 -11.49 -20.99 -13.82
CA VAL A 193 -11.04 -22.38 -13.92
C VAL A 193 -10.62 -22.91 -12.55
N SER A 194 -9.88 -22.11 -11.78
CA SER A 194 -9.43 -22.46 -10.44
C SER A 194 -10.63 -22.73 -9.50
N HIS A 195 -11.62 -21.85 -9.51
CA HIS A 195 -12.82 -22.03 -8.68
C HIS A 195 -13.73 -23.16 -9.16
N ILE A 196 -13.84 -23.42 -10.47
CA ILE A 196 -14.59 -24.57 -10.99
C ILE A 196 -13.90 -25.89 -10.59
N ARG A 197 -12.56 -25.95 -10.57
CA ARG A 197 -11.83 -27.12 -10.02
C ARG A 197 -12.22 -27.38 -8.57
N CYS A 198 -12.18 -26.36 -7.71
CA CYS A 198 -12.61 -26.47 -6.31
C CYS A 198 -14.07 -26.91 -6.18
N ALA A 199 -14.99 -26.25 -6.90
CA ALA A 199 -16.40 -26.57 -6.83
C ALA A 199 -16.70 -28.00 -7.30
N SER A 200 -16.04 -28.46 -8.37
CA SER A 200 -16.19 -29.84 -8.89
C SER A 200 -15.67 -30.90 -7.92
N PHE A 201 -14.64 -30.56 -7.12
CA PHE A 201 -14.14 -31.40 -6.04
C PHE A 201 -15.14 -31.48 -4.87
N GLU A 202 -15.79 -30.37 -4.53
CA GLU A 202 -16.80 -30.32 -3.47
C GLU A 202 -18.07 -31.07 -3.86
N LEU A 203 -18.62 -30.79 -5.05
CA LEU A 203 -19.84 -31.39 -5.59
C LEU A 203 -19.75 -31.55 -7.12
N PRO A 204 -20.18 -32.69 -7.68
CA PRO A 204 -20.26 -32.88 -9.13
C PRO A 204 -21.23 -31.90 -9.77
N PHE A 205 -20.80 -31.23 -10.85
CA PHE A 205 -21.68 -30.36 -11.66
C PHE A 205 -22.61 -31.18 -12.55
N GLU A 206 -23.87 -30.77 -12.66
CA GLU A 206 -24.83 -31.35 -13.61
C GLU A 206 -24.87 -30.59 -14.95
N GLU A 207 -25.18 -31.27 -16.05
CA GLU A 207 -25.34 -30.62 -17.36
C GLU A 207 -26.49 -29.60 -17.33
N GLY A 208 -26.17 -28.35 -17.63
CA GLY A 208 -27.12 -27.24 -17.65
C GLY A 208 -27.24 -26.48 -16.31
N GLU A 209 -26.45 -26.85 -15.32
CA GLU A 209 -26.30 -26.08 -14.07
C GLU A 209 -25.66 -24.71 -14.34
N ASP A 210 -25.96 -23.74 -13.47
CA ASP A 210 -25.44 -22.37 -13.56
C ASP A 210 -24.42 -22.13 -12.44
N PHE A 211 -23.28 -21.55 -12.80
CA PHE A 211 -22.22 -21.13 -11.87
C PHE A 211 -21.99 -19.62 -11.91
N GLY A 212 -23.02 -18.85 -12.33
CA GLY A 212 -22.93 -17.41 -12.51
C GLY A 212 -22.10 -16.99 -13.72
N THR A 213 -21.77 -17.93 -14.61
CA THR A 213 -20.96 -17.73 -15.82
C THR A 213 -21.54 -18.49 -17.01
N LYS A 214 -21.36 -17.94 -18.21
CA LYS A 214 -21.71 -18.63 -19.46
C LYS A 214 -20.62 -19.61 -19.93
N LYS A 215 -19.42 -19.55 -19.33
CA LYS A 215 -18.24 -20.33 -19.73
C LYS A 215 -18.14 -21.69 -19.02
N LEU A 216 -19.06 -22.01 -18.09
CA LEU A 216 -18.99 -23.21 -17.26
C LEU A 216 -18.79 -24.48 -18.10
N ARG A 217 -19.62 -24.67 -19.14
CA ARG A 217 -19.56 -25.85 -19.99
C ARG A 217 -18.20 -26.01 -20.68
N ASP A 218 -17.68 -24.93 -21.27
CA ASP A 218 -16.38 -24.95 -21.96
C ASP A 218 -15.24 -25.32 -21.00
N VAL A 219 -15.30 -24.82 -19.76
CA VAL A 219 -14.32 -25.15 -18.71
C VAL A 219 -14.44 -26.61 -18.25
N LEU A 220 -15.66 -27.13 -18.05
CA LEU A 220 -15.87 -28.53 -17.67
C LEU A 220 -15.38 -29.48 -18.76
N GLU A 221 -15.69 -29.20 -20.04
CA GLU A 221 -15.22 -29.98 -21.18
C GLU A 221 -13.68 -29.91 -21.31
N TYR A 222 -13.07 -28.75 -21.04
CA TYR A 222 -11.62 -28.61 -20.98
C TYR A 222 -11.01 -29.45 -19.84
N LEU A 223 -11.54 -29.34 -18.62
CA LEU A 223 -11.02 -30.10 -17.46
C LEU A 223 -11.23 -31.61 -17.60
N GLU A 224 -12.29 -32.04 -18.28
CA GLU A 224 -12.49 -33.44 -18.65
C GLU A 224 -11.43 -33.90 -19.66
N LYS A 225 -11.12 -33.09 -20.67
CA LYS A 225 -10.06 -33.38 -21.65
C LYS A 225 -8.67 -33.46 -21.01
N GLU A 226 -8.39 -32.62 -20.01
CA GLU A 226 -7.16 -32.66 -19.22
C GLU A 226 -7.13 -33.82 -18.20
N GLY A 227 -8.20 -34.64 -18.12
CA GLY A 227 -8.28 -35.80 -17.23
C GLY A 227 -8.50 -35.46 -15.75
N VAL A 228 -8.84 -34.21 -15.45
CA VAL A 228 -9.13 -33.72 -14.09
C VAL A 228 -10.55 -34.10 -13.67
N LEU A 229 -11.49 -34.05 -14.62
CA LEU A 229 -12.89 -34.42 -14.44
C LEU A 229 -13.26 -35.63 -15.31
N HIS A 230 -14.34 -36.31 -14.97
CA HIS A 230 -14.95 -37.33 -15.81
C HIS A 230 -16.46 -37.19 -15.85
N CYS A 231 -17.05 -37.12 -17.04
CA CYS A 231 -18.50 -37.03 -17.21
C CYS A 231 -19.16 -38.41 -17.22
N VAL A 232 -20.07 -38.65 -16.27
CA VAL A 232 -20.91 -39.86 -16.18
C VAL A 232 -22.35 -39.43 -15.98
N GLU A 233 -23.28 -39.97 -16.77
CA GLU A 233 -24.71 -39.65 -16.69
C GLU A 233 -25.02 -38.13 -16.67
N LYS A 234 -24.26 -37.36 -17.48
CA LYS A 234 -24.37 -35.89 -17.57
C LYS A 234 -23.95 -35.14 -16.29
N LYS A 235 -23.07 -35.74 -15.50
CA LYS A 235 -22.45 -35.11 -14.33
C LYS A 235 -20.95 -35.23 -14.38
N TRP A 236 -20.24 -34.14 -14.09
CA TRP A 236 -18.78 -34.10 -14.06
C TRP A 236 -18.29 -34.37 -12.64
N TYR A 237 -17.60 -35.50 -12.47
CA TYR A 237 -17.00 -35.90 -11.20
C TYR A 237 -15.51 -35.58 -11.17
N TRP A 238 -15.02 -35.17 -10.01
CA TRP A 238 -13.59 -35.01 -9.76
C TRP A 238 -12.85 -36.34 -9.76
N MET A 239 -11.76 -36.43 -10.51
CA MET A 239 -10.98 -37.67 -10.67
C MET A 239 -9.54 -37.59 -10.14
N SER A 240 -9.05 -36.39 -9.84
CA SER A 240 -7.68 -36.20 -9.36
C SER A 240 -7.55 -36.52 -7.86
N GLU A 241 -6.41 -37.03 -7.44
CA GLU A 241 -6.10 -37.20 -6.01
C GLU A 241 -5.62 -35.90 -5.35
N ILE A 242 -5.34 -34.87 -6.16
CA ILE A 242 -4.84 -33.57 -5.70
C ILE A 242 -6.02 -32.75 -5.17
N TYR A 243 -5.86 -32.17 -3.97
CA TYR A 243 -6.83 -31.23 -3.42
C TYR A 243 -6.63 -29.85 -4.06
N PRO A 244 -7.58 -29.34 -4.85
CA PRO A 244 -7.38 -28.09 -5.60
C PRO A 244 -7.19 -26.88 -4.68
N THR A 245 -7.74 -26.91 -3.47
CA THR A 245 -7.62 -25.83 -2.49
C THR A 245 -6.20 -25.60 -1.97
N GLU A 246 -5.30 -26.58 -2.09
CA GLU A 246 -3.91 -26.42 -1.66
C GLU A 246 -3.08 -25.59 -2.65
N GLU A 247 -3.48 -25.56 -3.93
CA GLU A 247 -2.77 -24.83 -4.99
C GLU A 247 -3.29 -23.40 -5.18
N ILE A 248 -4.50 -23.09 -4.68
CA ILE A 248 -5.21 -21.85 -4.99
C ILE A 248 -5.21 -20.93 -3.77
N SER A 249 -4.49 -19.81 -3.87
CA SER A 249 -4.62 -18.70 -2.94
C SER A 249 -5.61 -17.65 -3.46
N LEU A 250 -6.58 -17.27 -2.63
CA LEU A 250 -7.50 -16.16 -2.93
C LEU A 250 -6.80 -14.79 -2.95
N ARG A 251 -5.59 -14.72 -2.38
CA ARG A 251 -4.74 -13.54 -2.39
C ARG A 251 -3.36 -13.98 -2.86
N SER A 252 -3.03 -13.67 -4.10
CA SER A 252 -1.77 -14.04 -4.75
C SER A 252 -0.51 -13.40 -4.15
N ALA A 253 -0.65 -12.53 -3.14
CA ALA A 253 0.48 -12.04 -2.35
C ALA A 253 1.03 -13.18 -1.48
N SER A 254 2.34 -13.45 -1.59
CA SER A 254 3.00 -14.50 -0.82
C SER A 254 2.75 -14.32 0.69
N VAL A 255 2.46 -15.42 1.37
CA VAL A 255 2.24 -15.46 2.83
C VAL A 255 3.58 -15.46 3.60
N ASP A 256 4.70 -15.39 2.88
CA ASP A 256 6.04 -15.39 3.45
C ASP A 256 6.27 -14.11 4.27
N ASN A 257 6.18 -14.26 5.58
CA ASN A 257 6.53 -13.22 6.54
C ASN A 257 7.89 -13.51 7.17
N PHE A 258 8.69 -12.47 7.33
CA PHE A 258 9.89 -12.48 8.16
C PHE A 258 9.52 -12.22 9.61
N VAL A 259 9.99 -13.09 10.49
CA VAL A 259 9.85 -12.92 11.94
C VAL A 259 11.00 -12.07 12.46
N ILE A 260 10.69 -11.02 13.23
CA ILE A 260 11.67 -10.12 13.81
C ILE A 260 11.90 -10.53 15.27
N ILE A 261 13.13 -10.89 15.59
CA ILE A 261 13.56 -11.45 16.87
C ILE A 261 14.48 -10.46 17.58
N ASP A 262 14.07 -9.99 18.74
CA ASP A 262 14.91 -9.24 19.67
C ASP A 262 15.87 -10.21 20.39
N THR A 263 17.16 -9.90 20.36
CA THR A 263 18.23 -10.66 21.02
C THR A 263 19.00 -9.85 22.07
N THR A 264 18.50 -8.67 22.47
CA THR A 264 19.20 -7.71 23.34
C THR A 264 19.69 -8.34 24.65
N ASP A 265 18.81 -9.10 25.33
CA ASP A 265 19.10 -9.68 26.64
C ASP A 265 19.54 -11.16 26.57
N GLN A 266 20.07 -11.61 25.42
CA GLN A 266 20.41 -13.02 25.12
C GLN A 266 19.23 -13.99 25.19
N GLN A 267 18.01 -13.48 25.36
CA GLN A 267 16.76 -14.21 25.19
C GLN A 267 16.16 -13.82 23.86
N GLU A 268 15.83 -14.83 23.04
CA GLU A 268 15.14 -14.59 21.76
C GLU A 268 13.66 -14.32 22.04
N GLN A 269 13.21 -13.09 21.76
CA GLN A 269 11.81 -12.71 21.84
C GLN A 269 11.33 -12.23 20.47
N VAL A 270 10.23 -12.81 19.98
CA VAL A 270 9.58 -12.29 18.78
C VAL A 270 8.90 -10.96 19.11
N ILE A 271 9.22 -9.90 18.36
CA ILE A 271 8.66 -8.55 18.52
C ILE A 271 7.70 -8.16 17.40
N GLY A 272 7.72 -8.86 16.26
CA GLY A 272 6.78 -8.60 15.17
C GLY A 272 7.08 -9.38 13.91
N GLU A 273 6.30 -9.08 12.88
CA GLU A 273 6.41 -9.71 11.56
C GLU A 273 6.46 -8.64 10.46
N MET A 274 7.04 -9.01 9.32
CA MET A 274 7.14 -8.17 8.13
C MET A 274 6.91 -9.02 6.88
N ASP A 275 6.09 -8.57 5.94
CA ASP A 275 6.00 -9.23 4.64
C ASP A 275 7.34 -9.19 3.89
N LYS A 276 7.62 -10.25 3.12
CA LYS A 276 8.85 -10.40 2.34
C LYS A 276 9.14 -9.18 1.45
N ALA A 277 8.13 -8.65 0.76
CA ALA A 277 8.27 -7.50 -0.14
C ALA A 277 8.76 -6.21 0.56
N SER A 278 8.54 -6.09 1.88
CA SER A 278 9.00 -4.95 2.67
C SER A 278 10.39 -5.14 3.27
N VAL A 279 10.94 -6.36 3.24
CA VAL A 279 12.27 -6.69 3.80
C VAL A 279 13.36 -5.80 3.19
N PRO A 280 13.45 -5.62 1.85
CA PRO A 280 14.54 -4.86 1.25
C PRO A 280 14.53 -3.37 1.59
N THR A 281 13.44 -2.87 2.19
CA THR A 281 13.28 -1.45 2.51
C THR A 281 13.20 -1.14 4.01
N LEU A 282 12.88 -2.13 4.86
CA LEU A 282 12.61 -1.88 6.28
C LEU A 282 13.45 -2.72 7.26
N ILE A 283 13.89 -3.93 6.91
CA ILE A 283 14.57 -4.85 7.84
C ILE A 283 15.81 -5.55 7.24
N TYR A 284 16.57 -4.83 6.42
CA TYR A 284 17.88 -5.25 5.94
C TYR A 284 18.97 -5.08 7.02
N GLU A 285 20.13 -5.73 6.84
CA GLU A 285 21.26 -5.59 7.76
C GLU A 285 21.74 -4.13 7.84
N GLY A 286 21.82 -3.59 9.06
CA GLY A 286 22.10 -2.18 9.32
C GLY A 286 20.87 -1.26 9.35
N ALA A 287 19.66 -1.78 9.10
CA ALA A 287 18.42 -1.03 9.26
C ALA A 287 18.15 -0.68 10.73
N ILE A 288 17.53 0.49 10.95
CA ILE A 288 16.90 0.86 12.22
C ILE A 288 15.42 0.56 12.10
N TYR A 289 15.02 -0.60 12.60
CA TYR A 289 13.64 -1.01 12.71
C TYR A 289 12.98 -0.29 13.90
N LEU A 290 11.90 0.43 13.61
CA LEU A 290 11.11 1.11 14.62
C LEU A 290 9.87 0.28 14.95
N HIS A 291 9.68 0.00 16.24
CA HIS A 291 8.55 -0.76 16.74
C HIS A 291 7.88 -0.03 17.90
N GLU A 292 6.75 0.62 17.63
CA GLU A 292 5.96 1.34 18.62
C GLU A 292 6.77 2.49 19.26
N GLY A 293 7.67 3.08 18.47
CA GLY A 293 8.61 4.12 18.88
C GLY A 293 9.90 3.61 19.55
N GLU A 294 10.00 2.33 19.89
CA GLU A 294 11.25 1.69 20.32
C GLU A 294 12.14 1.41 19.10
N GLN A 295 13.45 1.50 19.28
CA GLN A 295 14.42 1.44 18.20
C GLN A 295 15.25 0.15 18.28
N TYR A 296 15.34 -0.55 17.17
CA TYR A 296 16.08 -1.78 17.04
C TYR A 296 17.01 -1.71 15.82
N ALA A 297 18.28 -2.06 15.99
CA ALA A 297 19.20 -2.24 14.88
C ALA A 297 19.13 -3.69 14.41
N ILE A 298 18.87 -3.90 13.12
CA ILE A 298 18.96 -5.22 12.50
C ILE A 298 20.43 -5.53 12.25
N HIS A 299 20.98 -6.51 12.95
CA HIS A 299 22.40 -6.87 12.83
C HIS A 299 22.62 -8.10 11.96
N ARG A 300 21.59 -8.95 11.78
CA ARG A 300 21.65 -10.14 10.93
C ARG A 300 20.29 -10.41 10.30
N LEU A 301 20.27 -10.69 8.99
CA LEU A 301 19.08 -11.12 8.27
C LEU A 301 19.30 -12.54 7.72
N ASP A 302 18.58 -13.51 8.27
CA ASP A 302 18.53 -14.87 7.76
C ASP A 302 17.40 -15.00 6.73
N TYR A 303 17.76 -14.79 5.47
CA TYR A 303 16.81 -14.81 4.36
C TYR A 303 16.22 -16.20 4.10
N GLN A 304 16.99 -17.27 4.34
CA GLN A 304 16.55 -18.65 4.11
C GLN A 304 15.51 -19.10 5.13
N ASN A 305 15.72 -18.74 6.40
CA ASN A 305 14.81 -19.10 7.49
C ASN A 305 13.77 -18.02 7.79
N GLN A 306 13.72 -16.94 7.00
CA GLN A 306 12.80 -15.80 7.14
C GLN A 306 12.86 -15.16 8.55
N LYS A 307 14.08 -14.90 9.05
CA LYS A 307 14.30 -14.31 10.38
C LYS A 307 15.17 -13.06 10.32
N ALA A 308 14.77 -12.00 11.01
CA ALA A 308 15.57 -10.80 11.21
C ALA A 308 15.94 -10.67 12.68
N TYR A 309 17.23 -10.65 12.98
CA TYR A 309 17.74 -10.52 14.35
C TYR A 309 18.04 -9.06 14.65
N ALA A 310 17.48 -8.59 15.75
CA ALA A 310 17.39 -7.19 16.10
C ALA A 310 17.92 -6.98 17.53
N GLU A 311 18.65 -5.89 17.74
CA GLU A 311 19.10 -5.47 19.07
C GLU A 311 18.60 -4.07 19.37
N LYS A 312 18.15 -3.85 20.60
CA LYS A 312 17.65 -2.56 21.04
C LYS A 312 18.77 -1.54 21.07
N VAL A 313 18.54 -0.40 20.44
CA VAL A 313 19.52 0.68 20.33
C VAL A 313 18.91 2.03 20.70
N LYS A 314 19.78 3.02 20.92
CA LYS A 314 19.35 4.41 21.08
C LYS A 314 20.17 5.31 20.17
N VAL A 315 19.62 5.59 19.00
CA VAL A 315 20.24 6.42 17.96
C VAL A 315 19.41 7.68 17.71
N ASN A 316 20.03 8.68 17.10
CA ASN A 316 19.38 9.95 16.74
C ASN A 316 18.95 10.02 15.26
N TYR A 317 18.89 8.87 14.58
CA TYR A 317 18.49 8.74 13.18
C TYR A 317 17.61 7.50 12.97
N TYR A 318 16.87 7.50 11.88
CA TYR A 318 16.22 6.31 11.31
C TYR A 318 16.82 6.02 9.94
N THR A 319 16.55 4.83 9.41
CA THR A 319 17.02 4.44 8.09
C THR A 319 15.90 4.45 7.07
N ASP A 320 16.22 4.82 5.84
CA ASP A 320 15.29 4.85 4.73
C ASP A 320 16.01 4.35 3.48
N ALA A 321 15.57 3.20 2.96
CA ALA A 321 16.16 2.56 1.79
C ALA A 321 15.35 2.88 0.54
N LYS A 322 16.05 2.86 -0.60
CA LYS A 322 15.42 2.99 -1.91
C LYS A 322 15.66 1.74 -2.72
N THR A 323 14.60 1.33 -3.43
CA THR A 323 14.64 0.28 -4.43
C THR A 323 14.79 0.87 -5.81
N GLU A 324 15.52 0.16 -6.67
CA GLU A 324 15.56 0.39 -8.11
C GLU A 324 14.96 -0.83 -8.79
N THR A 325 14.05 -0.60 -9.73
CA THR A 325 13.37 -1.65 -10.49
C THR A 325 13.80 -1.56 -11.95
N ASN A 326 14.13 -2.69 -12.55
CA ASN A 326 14.49 -2.84 -13.94
C ASN A 326 13.56 -3.85 -14.61
N ILE A 327 13.11 -3.56 -15.83
CA ILE A 327 12.26 -4.44 -16.61
C ILE A 327 13.04 -4.92 -17.83
N LYS A 328 13.00 -6.22 -18.11
CA LYS A 328 13.61 -6.84 -19.29
C LYS A 328 12.58 -7.67 -20.03
N VAL A 329 12.45 -7.42 -21.33
CA VAL A 329 11.69 -8.29 -22.22
C VAL A 329 12.44 -9.60 -22.40
N LEU A 330 11.78 -10.71 -22.11
CA LEU A 330 12.32 -12.06 -22.26
C LEU A 330 11.91 -12.65 -23.61
N ASP A 331 10.63 -12.56 -23.94
CA ASP A 331 10.07 -13.08 -25.18
C ASP A 331 8.91 -12.19 -25.67
N VAL A 332 8.70 -12.18 -26.99
CA VAL A 332 7.64 -11.40 -27.64
C VAL A 332 6.69 -12.35 -28.34
N PHE A 333 5.46 -12.45 -27.85
CA PHE A 333 4.45 -13.37 -28.37
C PHE A 333 3.74 -12.77 -29.59
N GLU A 334 3.35 -11.50 -29.50
CA GLU A 334 2.69 -10.78 -30.57
C GLU A 334 3.29 -9.38 -30.73
N LYS A 335 3.38 -8.94 -31.99
CA LYS A 335 3.92 -7.63 -32.36
C LYS A 335 3.21 -7.09 -33.59
N SER A 336 2.80 -5.84 -33.54
CA SER A 336 2.23 -5.10 -34.67
C SER A 336 2.72 -3.65 -34.67
N GLU A 337 2.63 -3.00 -35.82
CA GLU A 337 3.00 -1.58 -35.97
C GLU A 337 1.79 -0.81 -36.50
N GLU A 338 1.33 0.16 -35.73
CA GLU A 338 0.21 1.02 -36.07
C GLU A 338 0.49 2.45 -35.58
N LEU A 339 0.08 3.47 -36.34
CA LEU A 339 0.17 4.88 -35.93
C LEU A 339 1.58 5.35 -35.48
N ASN A 340 2.65 4.85 -36.12
CA ASN A 340 4.05 5.09 -35.77
C ASN A 340 4.44 4.61 -34.36
N MET A 341 3.72 3.61 -33.85
CA MET A 341 3.98 2.94 -32.60
C MET A 341 4.04 1.43 -32.84
N GLU A 342 5.01 0.81 -32.19
CA GLU A 342 5.07 -0.63 -32.05
C GLU A 342 4.23 -1.04 -30.83
N HIS A 343 3.30 -1.94 -31.09
CA HIS A 343 2.46 -2.59 -30.09
C HIS A 343 3.01 -4.00 -29.90
N ALA A 344 3.33 -4.37 -28.67
CA ALA A 344 3.88 -5.69 -28.40
C ALA A 344 3.36 -6.26 -27.08
N TYR A 345 3.21 -7.58 -27.07
CA TYR A 345 2.78 -8.39 -25.95
C TYR A 345 3.73 -9.57 -25.78
N GLY A 346 4.13 -9.85 -24.54
CA GLY A 346 5.13 -10.87 -24.28
C GLY A 346 5.44 -11.07 -22.82
N GLU A 347 6.49 -11.84 -22.56
CA GLU A 347 7.00 -12.12 -21.22
C GLU A 347 8.08 -11.12 -20.83
N VAL A 348 8.01 -10.63 -19.59
CA VAL A 348 8.99 -9.72 -18.99
C VAL A 348 9.47 -10.26 -17.64
N ALA A 349 10.75 -10.03 -17.36
CA ALA A 349 11.33 -10.15 -16.03
C ALA A 349 11.44 -8.78 -15.40
N ILE A 350 10.88 -8.63 -14.21
CA ILE A 350 11.00 -7.44 -13.37
C ILE A 350 11.96 -7.76 -12.24
N THR A 351 13.07 -7.05 -12.18
CA THR A 351 14.10 -7.20 -11.14
C THR A 351 14.11 -5.97 -10.25
N THR A 352 13.90 -6.13 -8.94
CA THR A 352 13.96 -5.05 -7.95
C THR A 352 15.14 -5.26 -7.01
N VAL A 353 15.97 -4.23 -6.86
CA VAL A 353 17.16 -4.25 -6.00
C VAL A 353 17.15 -3.07 -5.03
N SER A 354 17.50 -3.35 -3.77
CA SER A 354 17.88 -2.33 -2.79
C SER A 354 19.39 -2.32 -2.66
N THR A 355 20.04 -1.24 -3.08
CA THR A 355 21.51 -1.14 -3.08
C THR A 355 22.04 -0.29 -1.94
N CYS A 356 21.27 0.70 -1.48
CA CYS A 356 21.70 1.60 -0.43
C CYS A 356 20.53 2.09 0.44
N TYR A 357 20.89 2.55 1.65
CA TYR A 357 20.00 3.28 2.52
C TYR A 357 20.62 4.58 3.02
N LYS A 358 19.75 5.51 3.39
CA LYS A 358 20.12 6.78 4.01
C LYS A 358 19.90 6.70 5.51
N LYS A 359 20.77 7.36 6.27
CA LYS A 359 20.59 7.64 7.69
C LYS A 359 20.01 9.04 7.81
N ILE A 360 18.75 9.13 8.22
CA ILE A 360 18.02 10.38 8.31
C ILE A 360 17.87 10.76 9.77
N LYS A 361 18.42 11.91 10.16
CA LYS A 361 18.38 12.39 11.54
C LYS A 361 16.96 12.71 11.96
N PHE A 362 16.55 12.21 13.14
CA PHE A 362 15.26 12.58 13.72
C PHE A 362 15.17 14.09 13.92
N TYR A 363 13.97 14.63 13.80
CA TYR A 363 13.62 16.04 13.94
C TYR A 363 14.20 16.97 12.88
N THR A 364 15.46 16.85 12.45
CA THR A 364 15.96 17.73 11.37
C THR A 364 15.61 17.17 10.00
N HIS A 365 15.45 15.85 9.86
CA HIS A 365 15.29 15.12 8.60
C HIS A 365 16.45 15.36 7.62
N GLU A 366 17.62 15.70 8.16
CA GLU A 366 18.85 15.82 7.38
C GLU A 366 19.43 14.43 7.12
N ASN A 367 19.94 14.22 5.91
CA ASN A 367 20.73 13.05 5.61
C ASN A 367 22.11 13.20 6.28
N ILE A 368 22.45 12.27 7.18
CA ILE A 368 23.71 12.28 7.93
C ILE A 368 24.68 11.18 7.47
N GLY A 369 24.29 10.37 6.49
CA GLY A 369 25.13 9.31 5.95
C GLY A 369 24.34 8.27 5.17
N PHE A 370 25.06 7.33 4.60
CA PHE A 370 24.50 6.21 3.85
C PHE A 370 25.13 4.90 4.31
N GLY A 371 24.51 3.79 3.93
CA GLY A 371 25.07 2.45 4.03
C GLY A 371 24.64 1.61 2.83
N GLU A 372 25.34 0.52 2.62
CA GLU A 372 25.07 -0.42 1.54
C GLU A 372 24.10 -1.50 1.99
N ILE A 373 23.31 -2.02 1.04
CA ILE A 373 22.41 -3.15 1.25
C ILE A 373 22.91 -4.26 0.33
N SER A 374 23.18 -5.43 0.92
CA SER A 374 23.55 -6.63 0.19
C SER A 374 22.44 -7.65 0.37
N LEU A 375 21.43 -7.59 -0.50
CA LEU A 375 20.32 -8.54 -0.55
C LEU A 375 20.20 -9.13 -1.95
N PRO A 376 19.69 -10.37 -2.07
CA PRO A 376 19.38 -10.92 -3.37
C PRO A 376 18.34 -10.03 -4.09
N PRO A 377 18.45 -9.85 -5.42
CA PRO A 377 17.42 -9.19 -6.18
C PRO A 377 16.09 -9.94 -6.05
N GLU A 378 14.98 -9.20 -6.00
CA GLU A 378 13.65 -9.78 -6.14
C GLU A 378 13.29 -9.82 -7.62
N GLU A 379 13.02 -11.02 -8.13
CA GLU A 379 12.65 -11.25 -9.52
C GLU A 379 11.19 -11.67 -9.61
N MET A 380 10.46 -11.05 -10.53
CA MET A 380 9.09 -11.40 -10.87
C MET A 380 8.99 -11.59 -12.38
N HIS A 381 8.58 -12.80 -12.78
CA HIS A 381 8.27 -13.12 -14.17
C HIS A 381 6.78 -12.90 -14.39
N THR A 382 6.43 -12.11 -15.39
CA THR A 382 5.04 -11.81 -15.71
C THR A 382 4.87 -11.51 -17.20
N THR A 383 3.64 -11.46 -17.66
CA THR A 383 3.32 -10.94 -18.99
C THR A 383 3.14 -9.43 -18.95
N ALA A 384 3.56 -8.75 -20.01
CA ALA A 384 3.33 -7.32 -20.19
C ALA A 384 2.89 -6.99 -21.62
N TYR A 385 2.20 -5.86 -21.73
CA TYR A 385 1.93 -5.19 -22.99
C TYR A 385 2.67 -3.86 -22.98
N TRP A 386 3.41 -3.55 -24.04
CA TRP A 386 4.16 -2.30 -24.14
C TRP A 386 3.94 -1.61 -25.49
N LEU A 387 4.12 -0.30 -25.43
CA LEU A 387 4.02 0.62 -26.54
C LEU A 387 5.40 1.25 -26.74
N ALA A 388 6.02 1.03 -27.90
CA ALA A 388 7.30 1.63 -28.24
C ALA A 388 7.12 2.59 -29.41
N LEU A 389 7.75 3.77 -29.34
CA LEU A 389 7.75 4.72 -30.45
C LEU A 389 8.61 4.16 -31.59
N ALA A 390 8.10 4.21 -32.83
CA ALA A 390 8.89 3.85 -33.99
C ALA A 390 10.14 4.76 -34.12
N ASP A 391 11.21 4.24 -34.72
CA ASP A 391 12.51 4.92 -34.77
C ASP A 391 12.43 6.33 -35.37
N ASP A 392 11.66 6.52 -36.45
CA ASP A 392 11.46 7.82 -37.10
C ASP A 392 10.82 8.85 -36.16
N SER A 393 9.83 8.42 -35.36
CA SER A 393 9.17 9.28 -34.38
C SER A 393 10.08 9.58 -33.19
N ARG A 394 10.90 8.60 -32.77
CA ARG A 394 11.88 8.77 -31.70
C ARG A 394 12.92 9.82 -32.06
N GLU A 395 13.45 9.79 -33.29
CA GLU A 395 14.40 10.80 -33.75
C GLU A 395 13.79 12.20 -33.80
N LEU A 396 12.58 12.33 -34.33
CA LEU A 396 11.89 13.62 -34.39
C LEU A 396 11.67 14.21 -33.00
N LEU A 397 11.17 13.41 -32.06
CA LEU A 397 10.88 13.86 -30.69
C LEU A 397 12.15 14.24 -29.92
N LYS A 398 13.25 13.51 -30.14
CA LYS A 398 14.57 13.87 -29.56
C LYS A 398 15.09 15.19 -30.12
N ARG A 399 14.89 15.47 -31.41
CA ARG A 399 15.26 16.77 -32.00
C ARG A 399 14.43 17.90 -31.39
N LEU A 400 13.11 17.71 -31.27
CA LEU A 400 12.22 18.69 -30.63
C LEU A 400 12.61 18.97 -29.18
N GLU A 401 12.95 17.95 -28.39
CA GLU A 401 13.43 18.12 -27.00
C GLU A 401 14.74 18.91 -26.92
N SER A 402 15.61 18.80 -27.93
CA SER A 402 16.85 19.59 -28.00
C SER A 402 16.64 21.04 -28.42
N GLU A 403 15.57 21.34 -29.17
CA GLU A 403 15.27 22.66 -29.72
C GLU A 403 14.32 23.48 -28.82
N ASP A 404 13.37 22.82 -28.15
CA ASP A 404 12.39 23.42 -27.25
C ASP A 404 12.57 22.91 -25.82
N THR A 405 13.14 23.74 -24.96
CA THR A 405 13.37 23.42 -23.55
C THR A 405 12.10 23.25 -22.73
N SER A 406 10.93 23.59 -23.28
CA SER A 406 9.63 23.35 -22.63
C SER A 406 9.07 21.96 -22.92
N PHE A 407 9.56 21.28 -23.96
CA PHE A 407 9.18 19.90 -24.27
C PHE A 407 10.08 18.92 -23.50
N ASN A 408 9.45 17.93 -22.85
CA ASN A 408 10.17 16.89 -22.13
C ASN A 408 9.49 15.53 -22.40
N LEU A 409 10.17 14.68 -23.16
CA LEU A 409 9.60 13.41 -23.62
C LEU A 409 9.30 12.49 -22.42
N SER A 410 10.21 12.45 -21.45
CA SER A 410 10.05 11.62 -20.24
C SER A 410 8.79 11.99 -19.45
N SER A 411 8.48 13.28 -19.34
CA SER A 411 7.28 13.78 -18.66
C SER A 411 6.01 13.46 -19.44
N GLY A 412 6.07 13.51 -20.77
CA GLY A 412 4.96 13.11 -21.64
C GLY A 412 4.64 11.61 -21.53
N LEU A 413 5.66 10.75 -21.55
CA LEU A 413 5.49 9.31 -21.37
C LEU A 413 4.99 8.96 -19.95
N LEU A 414 5.48 9.67 -18.92
CA LEU A 414 4.96 9.52 -17.57
C LEU A 414 3.48 9.94 -17.46
N ALA A 415 3.09 11.02 -18.14
CA ALA A 415 1.69 11.44 -18.20
C ALA A 415 0.82 10.38 -18.89
N LEU A 416 1.29 9.80 -20.01
CA LEU A 416 0.60 8.70 -20.69
C LEU A 416 0.44 7.47 -19.79
N SER A 417 1.52 7.08 -19.09
CA SER A 417 1.49 5.98 -18.11
C SER A 417 0.44 6.21 -17.02
N ASN A 418 0.35 7.44 -16.48
CA ASN A 418 -0.67 7.81 -15.51
C ASN A 418 -2.09 7.77 -16.09
N VAL A 419 -2.29 8.07 -17.38
CA VAL A 419 -3.61 7.91 -18.02
C VAL A 419 -3.94 6.43 -18.16
N LEU A 420 -3.01 5.61 -18.63
CA LEU A 420 -3.23 4.18 -18.87
C LEU A 420 -3.60 3.43 -17.59
N ILE A 421 -2.91 3.69 -16.47
CA ILE A 421 -3.21 3.01 -15.20
C ILE A 421 -4.59 3.37 -14.62
N ASN A 422 -5.22 4.46 -15.08
CA ASN A 422 -6.57 4.84 -14.67
C ASN A 422 -7.64 4.40 -15.69
N VAL A 423 -7.31 4.29 -16.98
CA VAL A 423 -8.27 3.96 -18.04
C VAL A 423 -8.36 2.46 -18.29
N VAL A 424 -7.22 1.75 -18.33
CA VAL A 424 -7.20 0.30 -18.62
C VAL A 424 -8.04 -0.50 -17.63
N PRO A 425 -7.95 -0.28 -16.30
CA PRO A 425 -8.72 -1.06 -15.33
C PRO A 425 -10.24 -0.95 -15.51
N LEU A 426 -10.72 0.18 -16.04
CA LEU A 426 -12.15 0.37 -16.36
C LEU A 426 -12.61 -0.50 -17.54
N TYR A 427 -11.69 -0.79 -18.48
CA TYR A 427 -12.00 -1.60 -19.66
C TYR A 427 -11.87 -3.10 -19.38
N VAL A 428 -10.84 -3.49 -18.62
CA VAL A 428 -10.59 -4.90 -18.27
C VAL A 428 -11.21 -5.32 -16.94
N MET A 429 -11.96 -4.42 -16.29
CA MET A 429 -12.73 -4.67 -15.07
C MET A 429 -11.88 -5.17 -13.88
N CYS A 430 -10.74 -4.52 -13.64
CA CYS A 430 -9.85 -4.83 -12.51
C CYS A 430 -9.58 -3.61 -11.61
N ASP A 431 -9.00 -3.81 -10.43
CA ASP A 431 -8.57 -2.69 -9.59
C ASP A 431 -7.35 -2.00 -10.24
N PRO A 432 -7.21 -0.66 -10.15
CA PRO A 432 -6.01 0.03 -10.64
C PRO A 432 -4.69 -0.46 -10.04
N GLN A 433 -4.71 -1.15 -8.90
CA GLN A 433 -3.51 -1.75 -8.31
C GLN A 433 -3.12 -3.09 -8.93
N ASP A 434 -4.03 -3.74 -9.66
CA ASP A 434 -3.78 -5.02 -10.34
C ASP A 434 -2.88 -4.85 -11.58
N ILE A 435 -2.81 -3.63 -12.12
CA ILE A 435 -1.98 -3.28 -13.29
C ILE A 435 -0.97 -2.20 -12.90
N ARG A 436 0.28 -2.38 -13.31
CA ARG A 436 1.33 -1.35 -13.17
C ARG A 436 1.70 -0.81 -14.54
N ALA A 437 1.80 0.51 -14.63
CA ALA A 437 2.30 1.20 -15.82
C ALA A 437 3.66 1.84 -15.50
N VAL A 438 4.65 1.59 -16.36
CA VAL A 438 6.00 2.14 -16.26
C VAL A 438 6.34 2.78 -17.59
N SER A 439 7.01 3.94 -17.53
CA SER A 439 7.52 4.63 -18.71
C SER A 439 9.04 4.55 -18.73
N GLU A 440 9.60 4.15 -19.87
CA GLU A 440 11.05 4.13 -20.14
C GLU A 440 11.37 5.01 -21.35
N VAL A 441 12.55 5.64 -21.38
CA VAL A 441 12.99 6.62 -22.39
C VAL A 441 14.25 6.14 -23.13
#